data_AF-A0A2I0FE52-F1
#
_entry.id   AF-A0A2I0FE52-F1
#
_cell.length_a   1.000
_cell.length_b   1.000
_cell.length_c   1.000
_cell.angle_alpha   90.00
_cell.angle_beta   90.00
_cell.angle_gamma   90.00
#
_symmetry.space_group_name_H-M   'P 1'
#
loop_
_entity.id
_entity.type
_entity.pdbx_description
1 polymer ?
#
loop_
_entity_poly.entity_id
_entity_poly.type
_entity_poly.pdbx_seq_one_letter_code
_entity_poly.pdbx_strand_id
1 'polypeptide(L)' 'MSQTFDALKEKISNADAGEAKEIITQVKQAYDDGQLDESEKNELMDMAKSKLGGGLGGLF' A
#
# COMPACT_ATOMS: atom_id res chain seq x y z
N MET A 1 13.18 4.18 -6.32
CA MET A 1 12.53 3.53 -5.17
C MET A 1 13.17 4.01 -3.90
N SER A 2 12.33 4.58 -3.04
CA SER A 2 12.63 5.06 -1.70
C SER A 2 12.73 3.90 -0.69
N GLN A 3 13.52 4.06 0.36
CA GLN A 3 13.58 3.06 1.45
C GLN A 3 12.22 2.90 2.15
N THR A 4 11.43 3.97 2.21
CA THR A 4 10.07 3.94 2.76
C THR A 4 9.14 3.08 1.91
N PHE A 5 9.32 3.12 0.58
CA PHE A 5 8.53 2.30 -0.34
C PHE A 5 8.78 0.81 -0.08
N ASP A 6 10.04 0.39 -0.04
CA ASP A 6 10.40 -1.03 0.19
C ASP A 6 9.85 -1.53 1.53
N ALA A 7 9.98 -0.73 2.59
CA ALA A 7 9.46 -1.08 3.91
C ALA A 7 7.93 -1.21 3.94
N LEU A 8 7.20 -0.28 3.30
CA LEU A 8 5.74 -0.35 3.23
C LEU A 8 5.27 -1.50 2.33
N LYS A 9 5.99 -1.77 1.24
CA LYS A 9 5.71 -2.88 0.32
C LYS A 9 5.83 -4.22 1.03
N GLU A 10 6.91 -4.41 1.77
CA GLU A 10 7.13 -5.63 2.56
C GLU A 10 6.05 -5.80 3.63
N LYS A 11 5.70 -4.71 4.34
CA LYS A 11 4.58 -4.71 5.30
C LYS A 11 3.28 -5.13 4.63
N ILE A 12 2.90 -4.54 3.49
CA ILE A 12 1.66 -4.89 2.77
C ILE A 12 1.68 -6.35 2.33
N SER A 13 2.82 -6.84 1.85
CA SER A 13 2.96 -8.22 1.38
C SER A 13 2.74 -9.24 2.49
N ASN A 14 3.20 -8.92 3.71
CA ASN A 14 3.03 -9.78 4.88
C ASN A 14 1.74 -9.50 5.67
N ALA A 15 1.11 -8.35 5.45
CA ALA A 15 -0.07 -7.92 6.17
C ALA A 15 -1.34 -8.69 5.80
N ASP A 16 -2.23 -8.77 6.78
CA ASP A 16 -3.61 -9.21 6.61
C ASP A 16 -4.55 -8.05 6.23
N ALA A 17 -5.85 -8.33 6.07
CA ALA A 17 -6.83 -7.32 5.70
C ALA A 17 -7.05 -6.25 6.80
N GLY A 18 -6.78 -6.54 8.07
CA GLY A 18 -6.84 -5.54 9.14
C GLY A 18 -5.68 -4.55 9.01
N GLU A 19 -4.48 -5.11 8.92
CA GLU A 19 -3.22 -4.37 8.83
C GLU A 19 -3.09 -3.57 7.53
N ALA A 20 -3.60 -4.10 6.41
CA ALA A 20 -3.57 -3.41 5.13
C ALA A 20 -4.25 -2.03 5.18
N LYS A 21 -5.30 -1.87 6.00
CA LYS A 21 -6.02 -0.59 6.18
C LYS A 21 -5.18 0.44 6.94
N GLU A 22 -4.41 -0.01 7.92
CA GLU A 22 -3.45 0.85 8.63
C GLU A 22 -2.29 1.24 7.72
N ILE A 23 -1.79 0.29 6.92
CA ILE A 23 -0.70 0.57 5.99
C ILE A 23 -1.15 1.55 4.91
N ILE A 24 -2.41 1.48 4.45
CA ILE A 24 -2.96 2.50 3.54
C ILE A 24 -2.83 3.91 4.09
N THR A 25 -3.06 4.06 5.39
CA THR A 25 -2.96 5.35 6.08
C THR A 25 -1.49 5.81 6.15
N GLN A 26 -0.57 4.89 6.46
CA GLN A 26 0.88 5.16 6.48
C GLN A 26 1.41 5.57 5.11
N VAL A 27 0.97 4.91 4.03
CA VAL A 27 1.36 5.25 2.65
C VAL A 27 0.90 6.66 2.28
N LYS A 28 -0.33 7.04 2.65
CA LYS A 28 -0.83 8.40 2.39
C LYS A 28 0.00 9.45 3.13
N GLN A 29 0.30 9.22 4.42
CA GLN A 29 1.14 10.11 5.22
C GLN A 29 2.55 10.22 4.63
N ALA A 30 3.17 9.10 4.28
CA ALA A 30 4.51 9.10 3.68
C ALA A 30 4.56 9.86 2.34
N TYR A 31 3.48 9.83 1.56
CA TYR A 31 3.35 10.67 0.35
C TYR A 31 3.20 12.16 0.70
N ASP A 32 2.34 12.50 1.66
CA ASP A 32 2.14 13.89 2.10
C ASP A 32 3.42 14.49 2.72
N ASP A 33 4.24 13.67 3.36
CA ASP A 33 5.55 14.01 3.92
C ASP A 33 6.66 14.09 2.85
N GLY A 34 6.36 13.75 1.59
CA GLY A 34 7.32 13.75 0.48
C GLY A 34 8.31 12.58 0.49
N GLN A 35 8.06 11.54 1.28
CA GLN A 35 8.89 10.33 1.36
C GLN A 35 8.60 9.32 0.24
N LEU A 36 7.41 9.43 -0.36
CA LEU A 36 6.98 8.65 -1.51
C LEU A 36 6.63 9.59 -2.65
N ASP A 37 6.93 9.17 -3.87
CA ASP A 37 6.35 9.80 -5.05
C ASP A 37 4.95 9.27 -5.36
N GLU A 38 4.28 9.90 -6.32
CA GLU A 38 2.92 9.54 -6.72
C GLU A 38 2.84 8.10 -7.28
N SER A 39 3.89 7.65 -7.98
CA SER A 39 3.93 6.30 -8.55
C SER A 39 4.08 5.23 -7.47
N GLU A 40 4.98 5.46 -6.50
CA GLU A 40 5.22 4.62 -5.34
C GLU A 40 3.97 4.49 -4.46
N LYS A 41 3.32 5.62 -4.19
CA LYS A 41 2.04 5.66 -3.46
C LYS A 41 0.97 4.82 -4.16
N ASN A 42 0.81 4.97 -5.47
CA ASN A 42 -0.22 4.25 -6.22
C ASN A 42 0.04 2.74 -6.22
N GLU A 43 1.29 2.30 -6.41
CA GLU A 43 1.64 0.88 -6.36
C GLU A 43 1.36 0.29 -4.96
N LEU A 44 1.77 0.99 -3.89
CA LEU A 44 1.48 0.58 -2.51
C LEU A 44 -0.03 0.54 -2.22
N MET A 45 -0.78 1.53 -2.72
CA MET A 45 -2.24 1.55 -2.60
C MET A 45 -2.91 0.38 -3.27
N ASP A 46 -2.50 0.03 -4.48
CA ASP A 46 -3.12 -1.05 -5.22
C ASP A 46 -2.81 -2.41 -4.59
N MET A 47 -1.58 -2.62 -4.10
CA MET A 47 -1.26 -3.84 -3.35
C MET A 47 -2.08 -3.94 -2.05
N ALA A 48 -2.20 -2.84 -1.30
CA ALA A 48 -2.94 -2.86 -0.04
C ALA A 48 -4.45 -3.04 -0.27
N LYS A 49 -5.02 -2.43 -1.31
CA LYS A 49 -6.41 -2.67 -1.72
C LYS A 49 -6.63 -4.11 -2.19
N SER A 50 -5.68 -4.68 -2.93
CA SER A 50 -5.73 -6.08 -3.35
C SER A 50 -5.80 -7.02 -2.14
N LYS A 51 -4.99 -6.74 -1.10
CA LYS A 51 -5.04 -7.46 0.20
C LYS A 51 -6.37 -7.33 0.92
N LEU A 52 -7.04 -6.19 0.82
CA LEU A 52 -8.38 -5.96 1.39
C LEU A 52 -9.52 -6.68 0.65
N GLY A 53 -9.21 -7.48 -0.38
CA GLY A 53 -10.22 -8.14 -1.22
C GLY A 53 -10.62 -7.31 -2.45
N GLY A 54 -9.96 -6.17 -2.68
CA GLY A 54 -10.03 -5.40 -3.92
C GLY A 54 -9.11 -5.98 -4.99
N GLY A 55 -9.15 -7.30 -5.19
CA GLY A 55 -8.60 -7.88 -6.41
C GLY A 55 -9.47 -7.41 -7.59
N LEU A 56 -8.83 -6.96 -8.66
CA LEU A 56 -9.43 -6.76 -9.99
C LEU A 56 -9.94 -8.09 -10.60
N GLY A 57 -10.65 -8.93 -9.85
CA GLY A 57 -11.02 -10.28 -10.28
C GLY A 57 -12.03 -10.99 -9.39
N GLY A 58 -12.88 -10.26 -8.67
CA GLY A 58 -13.85 -10.85 -7.72
C GLY A 58 -15.31 -10.51 -7.99
N LEU A 59 -15.76 -10.47 -9.26
CA LEU A 59 -17.19 -10.49 -9.64
C LEU A 59 -17.43 -11.09 -11.06
N PHE A 60 -16.66 -12.11 -11.45
CA PHE A 60 -17.00 -13.03 -12.55
C PHE A 60 -16.56 -14.45 -12.20
#